data_AF-A0A7G8IXV2-F1
#
_entry.id   AF-A0A7G8IXV2-F1
#
_cell.length_a   1.000
_cell.length_b   1.000
_cell.length_c   1.000
_cell.angle_alpha   90.00
_cell.angle_beta   90.00
_cell.angle_gamma   90.00
#
_symmetry.space_group_name_H-M   'P 1'
#
loop_
_entity.id
_entity.type
_entity.pdbx_description
1 polymer ?
#
loop_
_entity_poly.entity_id
_entity_poly.type
_entity_poly.pdbx_seq_one_letter_code
_entity_poly.pdbx_strand_id
1 'polypeptide(L)' 'MFLLSSAVVKSDRNHLVRVIRDDGVEDDLTRRCFSTYDEAYDELERFYADLCCSDDRVEYSIMQAELESDKQ' A
#
# COMPACT_ATOMS: atom_id res chain seq x y z
N MET A 1 1.78 14.31 33.20
CA MET A 1 0.71 13.50 32.58
C MET A 1 0.86 13.60 31.08
N PHE A 2 1.57 12.67 30.45
CA PHE A 2 1.57 12.49 29.00
C PHE A 2 1.54 10.99 28.73
N LEU A 3 0.34 10.46 28.64
CA LEU A 3 0.08 9.15 28.08
C LEU A 3 0.07 9.31 26.56
N LEU A 4 1.19 9.02 25.90
CA LEU A 4 1.13 8.63 24.49
C LEU A 4 1.14 7.10 24.48
N SER A 5 -0.06 6.57 24.69
CA SER A 5 -0.37 5.15 24.63
C SER A 5 -0.08 4.63 23.22
N SER A 6 0.66 3.53 23.17
CA SER A 6 0.93 2.61 22.08
C SER A 6 -0.01 2.69 20.88
N ALA A 7 0.50 3.11 19.71
CA ALA A 7 -0.03 2.65 18.44
C ALA A 7 0.63 1.30 18.11
N VAL A 8 0.16 0.23 18.76
CA VAL A 8 0.39 -1.10 18.22
C VAL A 8 -0.47 -1.19 16.97
N VAL A 9 0.13 -0.91 15.81
CA VAL A 9 -0.53 -1.16 14.52
C VAL A 9 -0.83 -2.65 14.49
N LYS A 10 -2.13 -2.95 14.48
CA LYS A 10 -2.68 -4.30 14.54
C LYS A 10 -2.38 -4.97 13.21
N SER A 11 -1.17 -5.52 13.07
CA SER A 11 -0.75 -6.29 11.89
C SER A 11 -1.50 -7.63 11.92
N ASP A 12 -2.66 -7.64 11.28
CA ASP A 12 -3.38 -8.86 10.93
C ASP A 12 -2.56 -9.56 9.83
N ARG A 13 -1.71 -10.50 10.25
CA ARG A 13 -0.65 -11.14 9.47
C ARG A 13 -1.14 -12.04 8.32
N ASN A 14 -2.33 -11.81 7.78
CA ASN A 14 -2.88 -12.63 6.71
C ASN A 14 -3.65 -11.87 5.61
N HIS A 15 -3.75 -10.54 5.68
CA HIS A 15 -4.47 -9.72 4.70
C HIS A 15 -3.65 -8.50 4.30
N LEU A 16 -2.45 -8.74 3.75
CA LEU A 16 -1.66 -7.66 3.19
C LEU A 16 -2.32 -7.17 1.90
N VAL A 17 -2.18 -5.89 1.62
CA VAL A 17 -2.56 -5.30 0.34
C VAL A 17 -1.35 -4.64 -0.30
N ARG A 18 -1.33 -4.61 -1.62
CA ARG A 18 -0.23 -4.09 -2.41
C ARG A 18 -0.79 -3.20 -3.51
N VAL A 19 -0.13 -2.09 -3.77
CA VAL A 19 -0.44 -1.23 -4.91
C VAL A 19 0.26 -1.80 -6.15
N ILE A 20 -0.45 -1.96 -7.25
CA ILE A 20 0.04 -2.47 -8.52
C ILE A 20 -0.18 -1.39 -9.58
N ARG A 21 0.82 -1.14 -10.44
CA ARG A 21 0.66 -0.30 -11.64
C ARG A 21 0.14 -1.15 -12.78
N ASP A 22 -0.79 -0.60 -13.56
CA ASP A 22 -1.33 -1.29 -14.74
C ASP A 22 -0.27 -1.46 -15.85
N ASP A 23 0.69 -0.54 -15.93
CA ASP A 23 1.82 -0.58 -16.87
C ASP A 23 2.85 -1.71 -16.57
N GLY A 24 2.69 -2.43 -15.45
CA GLY A 24 3.57 -3.53 -15.06
C GLY A 24 4.95 -3.11 -14.52
N VAL A 25 5.22 -1.80 -14.43
CA VAL A 25 6.45 -1.25 -13.83
C VAL A 25 6.38 -1.29 -12.30
N GLU A 26 7.52 -1.60 -11.66
CA GLU A 26 7.65 -1.61 -10.20
C GLU A 26 8.45 -0.42 -9.66
N ASP A 27 7.84 0.37 -8.79
CA ASP A 27 8.40 1.57 -8.16
C ASP A 27 8.39 1.45 -6.64
N ASP A 28 8.89 2.47 -5.95
CA ASP A 28 8.91 2.53 -4.49
C ASP A 28 7.52 2.36 -3.85
N LEU A 29 6.44 2.80 -4.51
CA LEU A 29 5.08 2.59 -4.03
C LEU A 29 4.62 1.14 -4.22
N THR A 30 4.81 0.57 -5.41
CA THR A 30 4.35 -0.79 -5.71
C THR A 30 5.21 -1.86 -5.03
N ARG A 31 6.44 -1.55 -4.59
CA ARG A 31 7.27 -2.47 -3.80
C ARG A 31 6.86 -2.58 -2.33
N ARG A 32 5.99 -1.69 -1.84
CA ARG A 32 5.50 -1.70 -0.46
C ARG A 32 4.25 -2.57 -0.34
N CYS A 33 4.14 -3.25 0.80
CA CYS A 33 2.93 -3.94 1.21
C CYS A 33 2.37 -3.25 2.46
N PHE A 34 1.06 -3.09 2.48
CA PHE A 34 0.31 -2.42 3.53
C PHE A 34 -0.57 -3.41 4.27
N SER A 35 -0.91 -3.09 5.51
CA SER A 35 -1.76 -3.99 6.31
C SER A 35 -3.26 -3.77 6.06
N THR A 36 -3.63 -2.63 5.48
CA THR A 36 -5.03 -2.25 5.21
C THR A 36 -5.14 -1.49 3.89
N TYR A 37 -6.32 -1.55 3.29
CA TYR A 37 -6.64 -0.77 2.09
C TYR A 37 -6.52 0.74 2.33
N ASP A 38 -6.93 1.21 3.50
CA ASP A 38 -6.86 2.62 3.90
C ASP A 38 -5.42 3.15 3.93
N GLU A 39 -4.50 2.37 4.51
CA GLU A 39 -3.07 2.72 4.57
C GLU A 39 -2.44 2.76 3.17
N ALA A 40 -2.81 1.80 2.31
CA ALA A 40 -2.39 1.80 0.91
C ALA A 40 -2.95 3.00 0.13
N TYR A 41 -4.19 3.39 0.43
CA TYR A 41 -4.87 4.51 -0.23
C TYR A 41 -4.27 5.86 0.16
N ASP A 42 -3.95 6.07 1.45
CA ASP A 42 -3.31 7.30 1.94
C ASP A 42 -1.95 7.53 1.26
N GLU A 43 -1.12 6.48 1.19
CA GLU A 43 0.18 6.56 0.51
C GLU A 43 0.04 6.74 -1.01
N LEU A 44 -0.98 6.11 -1.63
CA LEU A 44 -1.28 6.29 -3.04
C LEU A 44 -1.75 7.72 -3.35
N GLU A 45 -2.61 8.30 -2.53
CA GLU A 45 -3.07 9.69 -2.67
C GLU A 45 -1.89 10.66 -2.55
N ARG A 46 -1.01 10.44 -1.57
CA ARG A 46 0.21 11.22 -1.40
C ARG A 46 1.15 11.11 -2.61
N PHE A 47 1.29 9.91 -3.17
CA PHE A 47 2.09 9.69 -4.37
C PHE A 47 1.49 10.43 -5.58
N TYR A 48 0.18 10.36 -5.76
CA TYR A 48 -0.51 11.12 -6.82
C TYR A 48 -0.39 12.64 -6.64
N ALA A 49 -0.35 13.13 -5.40
CA ALA A 49 -0.11 14.55 -5.14
C ALA A 49 1.31 15.00 -5.55
N ASP A 50 2.30 14.11 -5.43
CA ASP A 50 3.70 14.38 -5.80
C ASP A 50 3.93 14.28 -7.32
N LEU A 51 3.22 13.36 -8.00
CA LEU A 51 3.32 13.14 -9.46
C LEU A 51 2.74 14.29 -10.32
N CYS A 52 2.33 15.39 -9.69
CA CYS A 52 1.72 16.53 -10.37
C CYS A 52 2.75 17.25 -11.26
N CYS A 53 2.82 16.88 -12.56
CA CYS A 53 3.29 17.75 -13.67
C CYS A 53 3.37 17.06 -15.05
N SER A 54 3.02 15.78 -15.23
CA SER A 54 3.05 15.12 -16.55
C SER A 54 1.70 14.48 -16.90
N ASP A 55 1.27 14.67 -18.14
CA ASP A 55 0.01 14.14 -18.72
C ASP A 55 0.00 12.59 -18.83
N ASP A 56 1.10 11.92 -18.49
CA ASP A 56 1.20 10.46 -18.32
C ASP A 56 0.61 10.03 -16.98
N ARG A 57 -0.73 9.94 -16.92
CA ARG A 57 -1.43 9.37 -15.76
C ARG A 57 -1.39 7.85 -15.83
N VAL A 58 -0.52 7.25 -15.02
CA VAL A 58 -0.52 5.80 -14.82
C VAL A 58 -1.64 5.42 -13.84
N GLU A 59 -2.39 4.37 -14.18
CA GLU A 59 -3.42 3.82 -13.29
C GLU A 59 -2.79 2.85 -12.28
N TYR A 60 -3.19 2.99 -11.02
CA TYR A 60 -2.75 2.15 -9.91
C TYR A 60 -3.97 1.44 -9.31
N SER A 61 -3.83 0.15 -9.03
CA SER A 61 -4.86 -0.68 -8.40
C SER A 61 -4.34 -1.28 -7.10
N ILE A 62 -5.15 -1.28 -6.04
CA ILE A 62 -4.81 -1.92 -4.76
C ILE A 62 -5.37 -3.34 -4.78
N MET A 63 -4.48 -4.33 -4.74
CA MET A 63 -4.85 -5.75 -4.70
C MET A 63 -4.51 -6.37 -3.35
N GLN A 64 -5.25 -7.41 -2.97
CA GLN A 64 -4.89 -8.22 -1.81
C GLN A 64 -3.66 -9.07 -2.16
N ALA A 65 -2.58 -8.87 -1.42
CA ALA A 65 -1.43 -9.76 -1.43
C ALA A 65 -1.80 -10.96 -0.56
N GLU A 66 -2.54 -11.89 -1.16
CA GLU A 66 -2.78 -13.20 -0.55
C GLU A 66 -1.42 -13.87 -0.41
N LEU A 67 -0.83 -13.78 0.78
CA LEU A 67 0.27 -14.64 1.16
C LEU A 67 -0.33 -16.04 1.20
N GLU A 68 -0.23 -16.75 0.08
CA GLU A 68 -0.41 -18.19 0.03
C GLU A 68 0.51 -18.75 1.12
N SER A 69 -0.08 -19.05 2.28
CA SER A 69 0.58 -19.79 3.32
C SER A 69 0.75 -21.17 2.74
N ASP A 70 1.93 -21.43 2.17
CA ASP A 70 2.42 -22.74 1.75
C ASP A 70 1.84 -23.81 2.68
N LYS A 71 0.80 -24.49 2.20
CA LYS A 71 0.28 -25.67 2.87
C LYS A 71 1.20 -26.82 2.46
N GLN A 72 2.24 -26.97 3.26
CA GLN A 72 2.90 -28.22 3.70
C GLN A 72 3.39 -29.22 2.64
#